data_AF-A0A2J6SJ35-F1
#
_entry.id   AF-A0A2J6SJ35-F1
#
_cell.length_a   1.000
_cell.length_b   1.000
_cell.length_c   1.000
_cell.angle_alpha   90.00
_cell.angle_beta   90.00
_cell.angle_gamma   90.00
#
_symmetry.space_group_name_H-M   'P 1'
#
loop_
_entity.id
_entity.type
_entity.pdbx_description
1 polymer ?
#
loop_
_entity_poly.entity_id
_entity_poly.type
_entity_poly.pdbx_seq_one_letter_code
_entity_poly.pdbx_strand_id
1 'polypeptide(L)'
;MVLVNPNTLANNPPAIRHRTFWPSIDIDWLEFTKFPKLPPELRLRIWSHSLPDPRIVTIEQSLTRAKDYRISCQNRVPGTLLVNRESREVALKRYSLRFTTLENVYGPPVYFDFNRDVICLKRCDRAWWNNFNDEFNEDLSLVTRIMIENLHCSLNQMILRAEPFRNMCSLGLVREDLQPRLTLNEEMRVFSGLRACIHRAEGLGARFKEGDAKLLERLDVYFISRFSVFDLEQGVSDWEP
;
A
#
# COMPACT_ATOMS: atom_id res chain seq x y z
N MET A 1 -47.34 23.68 -62.45
CA MET A 1 -48.01 22.36 -62.40
C MET A 1 -47.23 21.43 -63.32
N VAL A 2 -46.99 20.20 -62.84
CA VAL A 2 -46.23 19.09 -63.44
C VAL A 2 -44.70 19.13 -63.24
N LEU A 3 -44.25 18.08 -62.55
CA LEU A 3 -42.89 17.68 -62.17
C LEU A 3 -42.17 17.02 -63.35
N VAL A 4 -40.86 17.24 -63.51
CA VAL A 4 -39.94 16.24 -64.07
C VAL A 4 -38.60 16.30 -63.33
N ASN A 5 -38.14 15.09 -63.03
CA ASN A 5 -37.02 14.63 -62.21
C ASN A 5 -35.63 14.95 -62.79
N PRO A 6 -34.61 15.20 -61.96
CA PRO A 6 -33.23 14.97 -62.37
C PRO A 6 -32.51 14.03 -61.41
N ASN A 7 -32.30 12.79 -61.87
CA ASN A 7 -31.23 11.96 -61.36
C ASN A 7 -30.02 12.06 -62.29
N THR A 8 -28.83 11.98 -61.68
CA THR A 8 -27.47 11.87 -62.25
C THR A 8 -26.79 13.16 -62.71
N LEU A 9 -25.77 13.60 -61.96
CA LEU A 9 -24.36 13.35 -62.32
C LEU A 9 -23.40 13.78 -61.18
N ALA A 10 -22.58 12.83 -60.77
CA ALA A 10 -21.17 12.94 -60.35
C ALA A 10 -20.75 13.99 -59.29
N ASN A 11 -20.35 13.50 -58.10
CA ASN A 11 -18.98 13.62 -57.54
C ASN A 11 -18.98 13.33 -56.03
N ASN A 12 -18.76 12.07 -55.65
CA ASN A 12 -18.26 11.75 -54.31
C ASN A 12 -16.91 11.02 -54.48
N PRO A 13 -15.83 11.50 -53.86
CA PRO A 13 -14.53 10.84 -53.94
C PRO A 13 -14.58 9.45 -53.29
N PRO A 14 -13.75 8.50 -53.75
CA PRO A 14 -13.81 7.13 -53.24
C PRO A 14 -13.48 7.12 -51.75
N ALA A 15 -14.41 6.62 -50.95
CA ALA A 15 -14.18 6.31 -49.55
C ALA A 15 -13.02 5.31 -49.48
N ILE A 16 -11.87 5.79 -48.98
CA ILE A 16 -10.74 4.95 -48.61
C ILE A 16 -11.23 4.04 -47.49
N ARG A 17 -11.74 2.88 -47.86
CA ARG A 17 -11.97 1.77 -46.94
C ARG A 17 -10.58 1.26 -46.57
N HIS A 18 -10.03 1.79 -45.48
CA HIS A 18 -8.97 1.10 -44.75
C HIS A 18 -9.56 -0.22 -44.24
N ARG A 19 -9.59 -1.24 -45.10
CA ARG A 19 -9.54 -2.63 -44.65
C ARG A 19 -8.15 -2.79 -44.07
N THR A 20 -8.03 -2.56 -42.78
CA THR A 20 -6.92 -3.08 -42.01
C THR A 20 -6.99 -4.60 -42.11
N PHE A 21 -6.23 -5.14 -43.06
CA PHE A 21 -5.95 -6.56 -43.20
C PHE A 21 -4.99 -6.92 -42.07
N TRP A 22 -5.49 -6.97 -40.84
CA TRP A 22 -4.75 -7.64 -39.78
C TRP A 22 -4.81 -9.12 -40.13
N PRO A 23 -3.67 -9.78 -40.41
CA PRO A 23 -3.68 -11.24 -40.54
C PRO A 23 -4.29 -11.78 -39.26
N SER A 24 -5.25 -12.69 -39.39
CA SER A 24 -5.83 -13.41 -38.27
C SER A 24 -4.67 -14.07 -37.50
N ILE A 25 -4.24 -13.41 -36.43
CA ILE A 25 -3.29 -13.99 -35.49
C ILE A 25 -3.98 -15.25 -35.00
N ASP A 26 -3.38 -16.40 -35.25
CA ASP A 26 -3.91 -17.67 -34.78
C ASP A 26 -3.90 -17.63 -33.25
N ILE A 27 -5.09 -17.42 -32.66
CA ILE A 27 -5.30 -17.14 -31.23
C ILE A 27 -5.04 -18.38 -30.37
N ASP A 28 -4.74 -19.53 -30.98
CA ASP A 28 -4.59 -20.82 -30.29
C ASP A 28 -3.47 -20.82 -29.22
N TRP A 29 -2.50 -19.90 -29.32
CA TRP A 29 -1.45 -19.70 -28.30
C TRP A 29 -1.83 -18.75 -27.16
N LEU A 30 -3.00 -18.09 -27.22
CA LEU A 30 -3.47 -17.15 -26.20
C LEU A 30 -4.26 -17.84 -25.07
N GLU A 31 -4.64 -19.11 -25.23
CA GLU A 31 -5.41 -19.84 -24.22
C GLU A 31 -4.57 -20.85 -23.43
N PHE A 32 -4.36 -20.59 -22.13
CA PHE A 32 -3.71 -21.53 -21.23
C PHE A 32 -4.69 -22.59 -20.70
N THR A 33 -4.87 -23.69 -21.45
CA THR A 33 -5.87 -24.73 -21.14
C THR A 33 -5.41 -25.81 -20.16
N LYS A 34 -4.16 -25.79 -19.70
CA LYS A 34 -3.60 -26.84 -18.83
C LYS A 34 -3.92 -26.62 -17.35
N PHE A 35 -4.07 -25.38 -16.90
CA PHE A 35 -4.36 -25.07 -15.49
C PHE A 35 -5.60 -25.80 -14.95
N PRO A 36 -6.77 -25.79 -15.64
CA PRO A 36 -7.98 -26.43 -15.13
C PRO A 36 -7.89 -27.96 -15.05
N LYS A 37 -6.90 -28.58 -15.73
CA LYS A 37 -6.68 -30.03 -15.73
C LYS A 37 -5.89 -30.50 -14.50
N LEU A 38 -5.32 -29.57 -13.72
CA LEU A 38 -4.61 -29.90 -12.49
C LEU A 38 -5.60 -30.30 -11.38
N PRO A 39 -5.23 -31.27 -10.53
CA PRO A 39 -5.94 -31.55 -9.30
C PRO A 39 -6.19 -30.27 -8.48
N PRO A 40 -7.36 -30.13 -7.83
CA PRO A 40 -7.70 -28.93 -7.06
C PRO A 40 -6.61 -28.53 -6.05
N GLU A 41 -5.95 -29.49 -5.40
CA GLU A 41 -4.90 -29.24 -4.41
C GLU A 41 -3.71 -28.50 -5.02
N LEU A 42 -3.33 -28.84 -6.25
CA LEU A 42 -2.24 -28.18 -6.96
C LEU A 42 -2.66 -26.79 -7.42
N ARG A 43 -3.89 -26.61 -7.92
CA ARG A 43 -4.41 -25.29 -8.29
C ARG A 43 -4.42 -24.34 -7.10
N LEU A 44 -4.91 -24.80 -5.94
CA LEU A 44 -4.93 -24.02 -4.71
C LEU A 44 -3.52 -23.64 -4.22
N ARG A 45 -2.53 -24.56 -4.33
CA ARG A 45 -1.13 -24.24 -4.05
C ARG A 45 -0.58 -23.20 -5.01
N ILE A 46 -0.83 -23.33 -6.31
CA ILE A 46 -0.38 -22.33 -7.31
C ILE A 46 -1.00 -20.97 -6.99
N TRP A 47 -2.30 -20.90 -6.69
CA TRP A 47 -2.93 -19.64 -6.30
C TRP A 47 -2.33 -19.04 -5.04
N SER A 48 -2.02 -19.87 -4.04
CA SER A 48 -1.38 -19.43 -2.80
C SER A 48 0.01 -18.86 -3.04
N HIS A 49 0.79 -19.47 -3.93
CA HIS A 49 2.12 -19.00 -4.33
C HIS A 49 2.11 -17.81 -5.29
N SER A 50 1.00 -17.60 -6.02
CA SER A 50 0.83 -16.43 -6.91
C SER A 50 0.36 -15.17 -6.20
N LEU A 51 0.07 -15.24 -4.88
CA LEU A 51 -0.23 -14.06 -4.09
C LEU A 51 0.99 -13.12 -4.14
N PRO A 52 0.78 -11.80 -4.22
CA PRO A 52 1.90 -10.89 -4.35
C PRO A 52 2.81 -10.96 -3.13
N ASP A 53 4.07 -10.60 -3.35
CA ASP A 53 5.05 -10.36 -2.30
C ASP A 53 4.66 -9.17 -1.42
N PRO A 54 5.32 -8.96 -0.26
CA PRO A 54 5.01 -7.84 0.63
C PRO A 54 4.97 -6.53 -0.12
N ARG A 55 3.88 -5.76 0.03
CA ARG A 55 3.72 -4.47 -0.67
C ARG A 55 3.81 -3.32 0.30
N ILE A 56 4.29 -2.19 -0.21
CA ILE A 56 4.26 -0.92 0.50
C ILE A 56 2.96 -0.19 0.18
N VAL A 57 2.17 0.06 1.22
CA VAL A 57 0.98 0.92 1.17
C VAL A 57 1.35 2.27 1.77
N THR A 58 1.49 3.26 0.90
CA THR A 58 1.87 4.61 1.25
C THR A 58 0.65 5.41 1.69
N ILE A 59 0.78 6.16 2.78
CA ILE A 59 -0.13 7.23 3.17
C ILE A 59 0.65 8.53 3.02
N GLU A 60 0.16 9.43 2.17
CA GLU A 60 0.83 10.70 1.91
C GLU A 60 -0.12 11.89 1.89
N GLN A 61 0.37 13.06 2.30
CA GLN A 61 -0.37 14.30 2.16
C GLN A 61 -0.51 14.67 0.67
N SER A 62 -1.72 14.99 0.25
CA SER A 62 -2.04 15.46 -1.09
C SER A 62 -1.34 16.78 -1.38
N LEU A 63 -0.62 16.84 -2.50
CA LEU A 63 0.03 18.08 -2.97
C LEU A 63 -0.98 19.12 -3.49
N THR A 64 -2.16 18.68 -3.89
CA THR A 64 -3.16 19.55 -4.57
C THR A 64 -4.20 20.11 -3.61
N ARG A 65 -4.39 19.50 -2.44
CA ARG A 65 -5.37 19.91 -1.44
C ARG A 65 -4.73 19.84 -0.05
N ALA A 66 -4.41 21.00 0.49
CA ALA A 66 -3.89 21.11 1.84
C ALA A 66 -4.90 20.49 2.82
N LYS A 67 -4.44 19.50 3.60
CA LYS A 67 -5.20 18.66 4.58
C LYS A 67 -5.81 17.36 4.05
N ASP A 68 -5.77 17.09 2.75
CA ASP A 68 -6.17 15.77 2.25
C ASP A 68 -4.99 14.81 2.34
N TYR A 69 -5.26 13.58 2.76
CA TYR A 69 -4.29 12.49 2.74
C TYR A 69 -4.77 11.44 1.75
N ARG A 70 -3.84 10.73 1.12
CA ARG A 70 -4.17 9.71 0.13
C ARG A 70 -3.40 8.45 0.44
N ILE A 71 -4.13 7.32 0.44
CA ILE A 71 -3.50 6.02 0.38
C ILE A 71 -3.08 5.76 -1.06
N SER A 72 -1.86 5.33 -1.31
CA SER A 72 -1.34 4.90 -2.62
C SER A 72 -0.55 3.61 -2.46
N CYS A 73 -0.59 2.71 -3.44
CA CYS A 73 0.24 1.51 -3.46
C CYS A 73 0.37 0.95 -4.88
N GLN A 74 1.46 0.22 -5.11
CA GLN A 74 1.64 -0.55 -6.32
C GLN A 74 0.61 -1.69 -6.33
N ASN A 75 -0.31 -1.65 -7.30
CA ASN A 75 -1.43 -2.58 -7.44
C ASN A 75 -2.38 -2.64 -6.22
N ARG A 76 -3.27 -1.63 -6.08
CA ARG A 76 -4.31 -1.57 -5.02
C ARG A 76 -5.14 -2.84 -4.87
N VAL A 77 -5.42 -3.51 -5.99
CA VAL A 77 -6.11 -4.79 -6.01
C VAL A 77 -5.11 -5.84 -6.51
N PRO A 78 -4.67 -6.77 -5.65
CA PRO A 78 -3.89 -7.92 -6.07
C PRO A 78 -4.49 -8.61 -7.29
N GLY A 79 -3.67 -8.93 -8.30
CA GLY A 79 -4.14 -9.57 -9.53
C GLY A 79 -4.92 -10.86 -9.26
N THR A 80 -4.51 -11.64 -8.26
CA THR A 80 -5.19 -12.88 -7.80
C THR A 80 -6.65 -12.67 -7.38
N LEU A 81 -7.04 -11.47 -6.92
CA LEU A 81 -8.45 -11.16 -6.61
C LEU A 81 -9.32 -10.95 -7.86
N LEU A 82 -8.69 -10.80 -9.03
CA LEU A 82 -9.32 -10.43 -10.30
C LEU A 82 -9.29 -11.56 -11.35
N VAL A 83 -8.45 -12.58 -11.18
CA VAL A 83 -8.27 -13.65 -12.19
C VAL A 83 -9.54 -14.48 -12.36
N ASN A 84 -9.99 -15.14 -11.30
CA ASN A 84 -11.19 -15.97 -11.30
C ASN A 84 -11.68 -16.20 -9.86
N ARG A 85 -12.81 -16.91 -9.71
CA ARG A 85 -13.43 -17.18 -8.41
C ARG A 85 -12.52 -17.97 -7.45
N GLU A 86 -11.84 -19.01 -7.95
CA GLU A 86 -10.96 -19.85 -7.13
C GLU A 86 -9.75 -19.04 -6.60
N SER A 87 -9.10 -18.29 -7.47
CA SER A 87 -7.98 -17.40 -7.11
C SER A 87 -8.43 -16.34 -6.10
N ARG A 88 -9.61 -15.76 -6.30
CA ARG A 88 -10.21 -14.80 -5.38
C ARG A 88 -10.48 -15.40 -4.00
N GLU A 89 -11.04 -16.60 -3.93
CA GLU A 89 -11.29 -17.30 -2.66
C GLU A 89 -10.00 -17.59 -1.90
N VAL A 90 -8.91 -17.92 -2.59
CA VAL A 90 -7.58 -18.08 -1.97
C VAL A 90 -7.05 -16.74 -1.47
N ALA A 91 -7.11 -15.70 -2.30
CA ALA A 91 -6.59 -14.37 -1.95
C ALA A 91 -7.35 -13.71 -0.79
N LEU A 92 -8.67 -13.88 -0.70
CA LEU A 92 -9.50 -13.32 0.38
C LEU A 92 -9.25 -13.97 1.75
N LYS A 93 -8.58 -15.14 1.81
CA LYS A 93 -8.12 -15.71 3.10
C LYS A 93 -6.96 -14.89 3.70
N ARG A 94 -6.24 -14.14 2.86
CA ARG A 94 -5.05 -13.38 3.24
C ARG A 94 -5.32 -11.88 3.26
N TYR A 95 -6.00 -11.38 2.24
CA TYR A 95 -6.28 -9.95 2.09
C TYR A 95 -7.68 -9.59 2.57
N SER A 96 -7.74 -8.57 3.41
CA SER A 96 -9.00 -7.91 3.79
C SER A 96 -9.08 -6.54 3.13
N LEU A 97 -10.27 -6.10 2.75
CA LEU A 97 -10.49 -4.72 2.31
C LEU A 97 -10.45 -3.81 3.54
N ARG A 98 -9.53 -2.84 3.56
CA ARG A 98 -9.19 -2.02 4.72
C ARG A 98 -9.06 -0.54 4.37
N PHE A 99 -8.95 0.26 5.41
CA PHE A 99 -8.88 1.72 5.39
C PHE A 99 -10.12 2.35 4.75
N THR A 100 -11.29 1.77 5.03
CA THR A 100 -12.57 2.37 4.69
C THR A 100 -12.80 3.59 5.58
N THR A 101 -13.26 4.69 5.00
CA THR A 101 -13.69 5.87 5.77
C THR A 101 -15.03 6.33 5.24
N LEU A 102 -15.91 6.79 6.15
CA LEU A 102 -17.28 7.21 5.83
C LEU A 102 -17.36 8.24 4.68
N GLU A 103 -16.35 9.11 4.57
CA GLU A 103 -16.29 10.15 3.52
C GLU A 103 -15.24 9.86 2.44
N ASN A 104 -14.64 8.67 2.41
CA ASN A 104 -13.48 8.35 1.55
C ASN A 104 -12.37 9.40 1.62
N VAL A 105 -12.12 9.93 2.82
CA VAL A 105 -11.14 11.00 3.09
C VAL A 105 -9.76 10.62 2.54
N TYR A 106 -9.41 9.33 2.64
CA TYR A 106 -8.11 8.80 2.20
C TYR A 106 -8.12 8.17 0.79
N GLY A 107 -9.24 8.29 0.08
CA GLY A 107 -9.48 7.63 -1.20
C GLY A 107 -10.14 6.25 -1.06
N PRO A 108 -10.17 5.45 -2.14
CA PRO A 108 -10.83 4.15 -2.12
C PRO A 108 -10.05 3.15 -1.23
N PRO A 109 -10.77 2.22 -0.58
CA PRO A 109 -10.15 1.24 0.30
C PRO A 109 -9.18 0.33 -0.44
N VAL A 110 -8.27 -0.28 0.31
CA VAL A 110 -7.18 -1.11 -0.22
C VAL A 110 -7.22 -2.49 0.39
N TYR A 111 -6.96 -3.51 -0.43
CA TYR A 111 -6.75 -4.85 0.08
C TYR A 111 -5.40 -4.93 0.77
N PHE A 112 -5.40 -5.26 2.06
CA PHE A 112 -4.24 -5.22 2.94
C PHE A 112 -4.03 -6.56 3.66
N ASP A 113 -2.78 -6.97 3.79
CA ASP A 113 -2.35 -8.10 4.62
C ASP A 113 -1.49 -7.62 5.79
N PHE A 114 -2.05 -7.64 7.00
CA PHE A 114 -1.41 -7.16 8.23
C PHE A 114 -0.12 -7.89 8.62
N ASN A 115 0.14 -9.08 8.06
CA ASN A 115 1.33 -9.86 8.39
C ASN A 115 2.54 -9.55 7.49
N ARG A 116 2.28 -9.08 6.26
CA ARG A 116 3.33 -8.88 5.23
C ARG A 116 3.37 -7.46 4.69
N ASP A 117 2.22 -6.85 4.40
CA ASP A 117 2.20 -5.50 3.84
C ASP A 117 2.73 -4.49 4.86
N VAL A 118 3.41 -3.45 4.36
CA VAL A 118 4.02 -2.41 5.17
C VAL A 118 3.32 -1.08 4.91
N ILE A 119 2.99 -0.35 5.96
CA ILE A 119 2.51 1.02 5.81
C ILE A 119 3.69 1.97 5.73
N CYS A 120 3.76 2.81 4.69
CA CYS A 120 4.74 3.88 4.60
C CYS A 120 4.07 5.24 4.83
N LEU A 121 4.47 5.94 5.88
CA LEU A 121 3.99 7.29 6.18
C LEU A 121 4.93 8.30 5.53
N LYS A 122 4.43 9.04 4.52
CA LYS A 122 5.18 10.06 3.79
C LYS A 122 4.55 11.43 4.04
N ARG A 123 5.37 12.41 4.45
CA ARG A 123 4.93 13.81 4.63
C ARG A 123 3.72 13.98 5.59
N CYS A 124 3.59 13.12 6.59
CA CYS A 124 2.51 13.22 7.59
C CYS A 124 2.79 14.37 8.57
N ASP A 125 2.00 15.43 8.49
CA ASP A 125 2.15 16.62 9.33
C ASP A 125 1.50 16.46 10.70
N ARG A 126 1.81 17.38 11.64
CA ARG A 126 1.25 17.34 13.01
C ARG A 126 -0.28 17.28 13.07
N ALA A 127 -0.99 17.84 12.09
CA ALA A 127 -2.45 17.86 12.12
C ALA A 127 -3.03 16.46 11.93
N TRP A 128 -2.45 15.64 11.04
CA TRP A 128 -2.87 14.25 10.82
C TRP A 128 -2.81 13.42 12.09
N TRP A 129 -1.70 13.54 12.83
CA TRP A 129 -1.50 12.78 14.06
C TRP A 129 -2.39 13.23 15.23
N ASN A 130 -3.09 14.35 15.12
CA ASN A 130 -4.05 14.78 16.13
C ASN A 130 -5.51 14.47 15.76
N ASN A 131 -5.76 13.98 14.54
CA ASN A 131 -7.11 13.79 13.99
C ASN A 131 -7.53 12.31 13.92
N PHE A 132 -6.94 11.47 14.77
CA PHE A 132 -7.17 10.03 14.85
C PHE A 132 -8.51 9.69 15.54
N ASN A 133 -9.65 9.80 14.86
CA ASN A 133 -10.96 9.23 15.27
C ASN A 133 -11.65 8.72 13.98
N ASP A 134 -12.15 7.50 13.77
CA ASP A 134 -12.51 6.37 14.64
C ASP A 134 -12.22 5.00 13.95
N GLU A 135 -12.60 4.77 12.68
CA GLU A 135 -12.43 3.47 11.98
C GLU A 135 -11.02 3.24 11.39
N PHE A 136 -10.43 4.28 10.80
CA PHE A 136 -9.09 4.21 10.20
C PHE A 136 -8.03 3.82 11.24
N ASN A 137 -8.25 4.20 12.50
CA ASN A 137 -7.40 3.84 13.62
C ASN A 137 -7.46 2.37 13.97
N GLU A 138 -8.64 1.75 13.86
CA GLU A 138 -8.80 0.33 14.14
C GLU A 138 -7.94 -0.46 13.16
N ASP A 139 -8.01 -0.13 11.87
CA ASP A 139 -7.17 -0.76 10.86
C ASP A 139 -5.68 -0.47 11.08
N LEU A 140 -5.30 0.78 11.40
CA LEU A 140 -3.91 1.10 11.73
C LEU A 140 -3.41 0.32 12.95
N SER A 141 -4.25 0.10 13.97
CA SER A 141 -3.92 -0.64 15.18
C SER A 141 -3.57 -2.10 14.92
N LEU A 142 -4.01 -2.67 13.81
CA LEU A 142 -3.70 -4.04 13.41
C LEU A 142 -2.39 -4.14 12.61
N VAL A 143 -1.81 -2.99 12.22
CA VAL A 143 -0.60 -2.94 11.38
C VAL A 143 0.63 -3.26 12.23
N THR A 144 1.38 -4.25 11.79
CA THR A 144 2.58 -4.73 12.50
C THR A 144 3.87 -4.10 11.98
N ARG A 145 3.89 -3.64 10.72
CA ARG A 145 5.08 -3.11 10.03
C ARG A 145 4.82 -1.71 9.51
N ILE A 146 5.64 -0.76 9.94
CA ILE A 146 5.49 0.66 9.56
C ILE A 146 6.82 1.21 9.12
N MET A 147 6.81 1.97 8.04
CA MET A 147 7.90 2.80 7.55
C MET A 147 7.52 4.27 7.70
N ILE A 148 8.49 5.10 8.05
CA ILE A 148 8.33 6.55 8.11
C ILE A 148 9.41 7.19 7.24
N GLU A 149 8.98 7.95 6.23
CA GLU A 149 9.87 8.75 5.39
C GLU A 149 9.97 10.18 5.90
N ASN A 150 11.18 10.73 5.90
CA ASN A 150 11.47 12.11 6.32
C ASN A 150 11.09 12.41 7.77
N LEU A 151 11.77 11.72 8.70
CA LEU A 151 11.56 11.86 10.14
C LEU A 151 11.90 13.28 10.62
N HIS A 152 10.90 14.14 10.75
CA HIS A 152 11.10 15.48 11.34
C HIS A 152 11.20 15.36 12.87
N CYS A 153 12.02 16.18 13.54
CA CYS A 153 12.27 16.11 14.99
C CYS A 153 11.01 16.18 15.88
N SER A 154 9.89 16.69 15.34
CA SER A 154 8.58 16.75 15.97
C SER A 154 7.84 15.39 16.03
N LEU A 155 8.22 14.41 15.20
CA LEU A 155 7.53 13.12 15.07
C LEU A 155 7.71 12.21 16.30
N ASN A 156 8.82 12.36 17.03
CA ASN A 156 9.06 11.62 18.28
C ASN A 156 7.96 11.86 19.32
N GLN A 157 7.35 13.06 19.36
CA GLN A 157 6.24 13.34 20.28
C GLN A 157 4.89 12.82 19.74
N MET A 158 4.82 12.54 18.45
CA MET A 158 3.57 12.21 17.73
C MET A 158 3.36 10.71 17.63
N ILE A 159 4.42 9.92 17.41
CA ILE A 159 4.38 8.44 17.48
C ILE A 159 3.83 7.97 18.84
N LEU A 160 4.12 8.69 19.91
CA LEU A 160 3.69 8.34 21.27
C LEU A 160 2.23 8.60 21.57
N ARG A 161 1.66 9.56 20.85
CA ARG A 161 0.24 9.90 20.98
C ARG A 161 -0.62 9.00 20.12
N ALA A 162 0.01 8.26 19.21
CA ALA A 162 -0.66 7.35 18.33
C ALA A 162 -0.85 5.98 18.99
N GLU A 163 -1.88 5.89 19.83
CA GLU A 163 -2.55 4.63 20.20
C GLU A 163 -2.68 3.62 19.05
N PRO A 164 -2.95 4.05 17.79
CA PRO A 164 -3.04 3.12 16.66
C PRO A 164 -1.76 2.36 16.29
N PHE A 165 -0.62 2.57 16.96
CA PHE A 165 0.61 1.80 16.68
C PHE A 165 0.99 0.86 17.81
N ARG A 166 0.04 0.54 18.70
CA ARG A 166 0.28 -0.34 19.85
C ARG A 166 0.71 -1.76 19.48
N ASN A 167 0.29 -2.28 18.34
CA ASN A 167 0.68 -3.63 17.88
C ASN A 167 1.84 -3.62 16.87
N MET A 168 2.50 -2.46 16.68
CA MET A 168 3.65 -2.37 15.81
C MET A 168 4.80 -3.20 16.38
N CYS A 169 5.32 -4.12 15.57
CA CYS A 169 6.48 -4.95 15.90
C CYS A 169 7.72 -4.51 15.12
N SER A 170 7.56 -3.83 13.99
CA SER A 170 8.67 -3.38 13.15
C SER A 170 8.49 -1.94 12.70
N LEU A 171 9.52 -1.12 12.90
CA LEU A 171 9.58 0.29 12.52
C LEU A 171 10.78 0.57 11.59
N GLY A 172 10.51 0.88 10.33
CA GLY A 172 11.46 1.39 9.38
C GLY A 172 11.56 2.89 9.37
N LEU A 173 12.77 3.42 9.41
CA LEU A 173 13.06 4.83 9.28
C LEU A 173 13.80 5.06 7.97
N VAL A 174 13.11 5.68 7.01
CA VAL A 174 13.63 5.92 5.66
C VAL A 174 14.38 7.24 5.63
N ARG A 175 15.62 7.19 5.14
CA ARG A 175 16.47 8.36 4.98
C ARG A 175 16.68 8.72 3.51
N GLU A 176 16.83 10.02 3.26
CA GLU A 176 17.14 10.54 1.92
C GLU A 176 18.63 10.42 1.56
N ASP A 177 19.52 10.23 2.54
CA ASP A 177 20.94 10.03 2.27
C ASP A 177 21.27 8.57 1.93
N LEU A 178 22.36 8.40 1.18
CA LEU A 178 22.88 7.11 0.71
C LEU A 178 23.42 6.21 1.83
N GLN A 179 23.43 6.66 3.09
CA GLN A 179 23.96 5.90 4.20
C GLN A 179 22.83 5.21 5.00
N PRO A 180 22.71 3.87 4.90
CA PRO A 180 21.68 3.12 5.60
C PRO A 180 21.92 3.01 7.11
N ARG A 181 23.06 3.48 7.63
CA ARG A 181 23.39 3.43 9.07
C ARG A 181 23.37 4.82 9.67
N LEU A 182 22.66 4.98 10.80
CA LEU A 182 22.83 6.15 11.64
C LEU A 182 24.21 6.11 12.29
N THR A 183 24.73 7.27 12.69
CA THR A 183 25.77 7.26 13.71
C THR A 183 25.20 6.67 15.00
N LEU A 184 26.02 5.97 15.80
CA LEU A 184 25.59 5.42 17.09
C LEU A 184 24.90 6.48 17.98
N ASN A 185 25.32 7.74 17.89
CA ASN A 185 24.71 8.86 18.61
C ASN A 185 23.32 9.24 18.11
N GLU A 186 23.07 9.18 16.80
CA GLU A 186 21.75 9.45 16.22
C GLU A 186 20.78 8.30 16.52
N GLU A 187 21.25 7.05 16.39
CA GLU A 187 20.53 5.86 16.83
C GLU A 187 20.15 6.01 18.29
N MET A 188 21.12 6.27 19.17
CA MET A 188 20.90 6.52 20.59
C MET A 188 19.93 7.67 20.84
N ARG A 189 19.93 8.74 20.04
CA ARG A 189 18.97 9.86 20.18
C ARG A 189 17.56 9.50 19.76
N VAL A 190 17.40 8.75 18.67
CA VAL A 190 16.08 8.25 18.23
C VAL A 190 15.54 7.24 19.24
N PHE A 191 16.35 6.27 19.64
CA PHE A 191 15.98 5.27 20.66
C PHE A 191 15.73 5.90 22.03
N SER A 192 16.60 6.81 22.51
CA SER A 192 16.37 7.55 23.76
C SER A 192 15.17 8.47 23.65
N GLY A 193 14.93 9.03 22.47
CA GLY A 193 13.73 9.77 22.12
C GLY A 193 12.52 8.90 22.36
N LEU A 194 12.37 7.81 21.61
CA LEU A 194 11.28 6.82 21.74
C LEU A 194 11.11 6.30 23.18
N ARG A 195 12.21 5.96 23.88
CA ARG A 195 12.23 5.49 25.28
C ARG A 195 11.75 6.55 26.27
N ALA A 196 12.35 7.74 26.29
CA ALA A 196 11.99 8.84 27.21
C ALA A 196 10.56 9.33 26.98
N CYS A 197 10.10 9.13 25.76
CA CYS A 197 8.77 9.47 25.32
C CYS A 197 7.72 8.44 25.78
N ILE A 198 8.06 7.15 25.81
CA ILE A 198 7.24 6.11 26.44
C ILE A 198 7.20 6.27 27.96
N HIS A 199 8.34 6.51 28.62
CA HIS A 199 8.37 6.79 30.07
C HIS A 199 7.59 8.05 30.48
N ARG A 200 7.54 9.09 29.63
CA ARG A 200 6.71 10.29 29.89
C ARG A 200 5.21 10.01 29.74
N ALA A 201 4.81 9.06 28.89
CA ALA A 201 3.43 8.62 28.81
C ALA A 201 3.01 7.87 30.09
N GLU A 202 3.92 7.07 30.68
CA GLU A 202 3.70 6.36 31.95
C GLU A 202 3.52 7.33 33.14
N GLY A 203 4.28 8.44 33.18
CA GLY A 203 4.26 9.39 34.30
C GLY A 203 3.12 10.42 34.30
N LEU A 204 2.42 10.62 33.18
CA LEU A 204 1.39 11.67 33.02
C LEU A 204 -0.05 11.18 33.19
N GLY A 205 -0.28 9.94 33.63
CA GLY A 205 -1.63 9.37 33.69
C GLY A 205 -2.29 9.23 32.31
N ALA A 206 -1.50 9.30 31.23
CA ALA A 206 -1.93 8.80 29.93
C ALA A 206 -2.15 7.29 30.07
N ARG A 207 -3.18 6.76 29.43
CA ARG A 207 -3.73 5.41 29.60
C ARG A 207 -2.82 4.26 29.11
N PHE A 208 -1.52 4.36 29.33
CA PHE A 208 -0.59 3.27 29.06
C PHE A 208 -0.64 2.29 30.22
N LYS A 209 -0.94 1.02 29.90
CA LYS A 209 -1.00 -0.06 30.88
C LYS A 209 0.43 -0.58 31.06
N GLU A 210 0.68 -1.26 32.16
CA GLU A 210 1.96 -1.90 32.57
C GLU A 210 2.60 -2.85 31.51
N GLY A 211 1.98 -3.04 30.35
CA GLY A 211 2.50 -3.79 29.20
C GLY A 211 3.29 -2.96 28.17
N ASP A 212 3.25 -1.64 28.22
CA ASP A 212 3.76 -0.81 27.12
C ASP A 212 5.28 -0.53 27.21
N ALA A 213 5.91 -0.67 28.39
CA ALA A 213 7.37 -0.70 28.54
C ALA A 213 8.02 -1.87 27.77
N LYS A 214 7.30 -3.00 27.64
CA LYS A 214 7.73 -4.18 26.88
C LYS A 214 7.59 -4.00 25.36
N LEU A 215 6.94 -2.93 24.91
CA LEU A 215 6.70 -2.66 23.48
C LEU A 215 8.01 -2.29 22.79
N LEU A 216 8.87 -1.49 23.43
CA LEU A 216 10.19 -1.13 22.89
C LEU A 216 11.20 -2.26 22.94
N GLU A 217 11.08 -3.18 23.89
CA GLU A 217 11.93 -4.38 23.94
C GLU A 217 11.60 -5.36 22.81
N ARG A 218 10.40 -5.24 22.23
CA ARG A 218 9.88 -6.07 21.14
C ARG A 218 9.85 -5.37 19.79
N LEU A 219 10.14 -4.06 19.76
CA LEU A 219 10.08 -3.25 18.56
C LEU A 219 11.42 -3.33 17.83
N ASP A 220 11.41 -3.98 16.68
CA ASP A 220 12.57 -3.99 15.82
C ASP A 220 12.61 -2.70 14.99
N VAL A 221 13.71 -1.95 15.09
CA VAL A 221 13.87 -0.67 14.38
C VAL A 221 14.92 -0.82 13.29
N TYR A 222 14.54 -0.46 12.07
CA TYR A 222 15.35 -0.57 10.86
C TYR A 222 15.65 0.81 10.29
N PHE A 223 16.87 1.01 9.81
CA PHE A 223 17.26 2.20 9.07
C PHE A 223 17.45 1.83 7.61
N ILE A 224 16.71 2.52 6.74
CA ILE A 224 16.52 2.10 5.36
C ILE A 224 16.84 3.25 4.43
N SER A 225 17.66 2.98 3.41
CA SER A 225 17.94 3.96 2.37
C SER A 225 16.74 4.12 1.44
N ARG A 226 16.58 5.30 0.82
CA ARG A 226 15.55 5.51 -0.21
C ARG A 226 15.64 4.51 -1.38
N PHE A 227 16.83 4.06 -1.73
CA PHE A 227 17.05 3.05 -2.76
C PHE A 227 16.47 1.70 -2.34
N SER A 228 16.68 1.29 -1.10
CA SER A 228 16.12 0.05 -0.56
C SER A 228 14.59 0.10 -0.50
N VAL A 229 13.99 1.27 -0.23
CA VAL A 229 12.52 1.44 -0.34
C VAL A 229 12.06 1.25 -1.77
N PHE A 230 12.79 1.74 -2.76
CA PHE A 230 12.47 1.52 -4.16
C PHE A 230 12.53 0.03 -4.52
N ASP A 231 13.57 -0.69 -4.07
CA ASP A 231 13.70 -2.14 -4.30
C ASP A 231 12.54 -2.91 -3.65
N LEU A 232 12.11 -2.51 -2.45
CA LEU A 232 10.93 -3.05 -1.77
C LEU A 232 9.62 -2.74 -2.53
N GLU A 233 9.46 -1.52 -3.04
CA GLU A 233 8.29 -1.15 -3.85
C GLU A 233 8.20 -2.00 -5.13
N GLN A 234 9.35 -2.34 -5.73
CA GLN A 234 9.44 -3.19 -6.91
C GLN A 234 9.36 -4.71 -6.61
N GLY A 235 9.32 -5.12 -5.34
CA GLY A 235 9.37 -6.53 -4.95
C GLY A 235 10.71 -7.21 -5.29
N VAL A 236 11.78 -6.43 -5.43
CA VAL A 236 13.15 -6.89 -5.73
C VAL A 236 13.88 -7.29 -4.44
N SER A 237 13.46 -6.74 -3.31
CA SER A 237 13.94 -7.09 -1.98
C SER A 237 12.76 -7.48 -1.11
N ASP A 238 12.96 -8.44 -0.22
CA ASP A 238 12.03 -8.67 0.87
C ASP A 238 12.28 -7.65 1.98
N TRP A 239 11.21 -7.32 2.72
CA TRP A 239 11.35 -6.74 4.05
C TRP A 239 11.85 -7.84 4.97
N GLU A 240 13.16 -8.05 4.97
CA GLU A 240 13.82 -8.92 5.93
C GLU A 240 14.18 -8.11 7.19
N PRO A 241 13.66 -8.52 8.36
CA PRO A 241 14.19 -8.08 9.64
C PRO A 241 15.65 -8.54 9.84
#